data_AF-A0A8J2TQ77-F1
#
_entry.id   AF-A0A8J2TQ77-F1
#
_cell.length_a   1.000
_cell.length_b   1.000
_cell.length_c   1.000
_cell.angle_alpha   90.00
_cell.angle_beta   90.00
_cell.angle_gamma   90.00
#
_symmetry.space_group_name_H-M   'P 1'
#
loop_
_entity.id
_entity.type
_entity.pdbx_description
1 polymer ?
#
loop_
_entity_poly.entity_id
_entity_poly.type
_entity_poly.pdbx_seq_one_letter_code
_entity_poly.pdbx_strand_id
1 'polypeptide(L)'
;MQKFYLVLVLVLTFSCTQTDNRITEFEKVLGERQTNALNLLVSDFEINLTKIYPNLTTEKGYRQYLNDMISDTISYYENYSFMSRKTITEYIESGLWNEVYETNYYFDINSKDSIETISVNNIGKYMQALYVVKDSDNLINKYWEKREAAGMMQNELVVNGILSSNPDFNDYFHKRIVVLEFSF
;
A
#
# COMPACT_ATOMS: atom_id res chain seq x y z
N MET A 1 56.87 -10.68 -37.74
CA MET A 1 55.85 -11.41 -36.94
C MET A 1 55.50 -10.57 -35.73
N GLN A 2 54.44 -9.76 -35.84
CA GLN A 2 54.06 -8.79 -34.81
C GLN A 2 52.99 -9.45 -33.93
N LYS A 3 53.31 -9.70 -32.66
CA LYS A 3 52.41 -10.33 -31.69
C LYS A 3 51.36 -9.31 -31.26
N PHE A 4 50.11 -9.51 -31.67
CA PHE A 4 48.97 -8.79 -31.11
C PHE A 4 48.66 -9.38 -29.73
N TYR A 5 48.84 -8.59 -28.68
CA TYR A 5 48.36 -8.92 -27.35
C TYR A 5 46.89 -8.49 -27.24
N LEU A 6 46.00 -9.47 -27.12
CA LEU A 6 44.58 -9.26 -26.93
C LEU A 6 44.35 -8.96 -25.44
N VAL A 7 44.23 -7.68 -25.10
CA VAL A 7 43.87 -7.25 -23.75
C VAL A 7 42.36 -7.39 -23.62
N LEU A 8 41.91 -8.47 -23.00
CA LEU A 8 40.53 -8.68 -22.60
C LEU A 8 40.23 -7.72 -21.43
N VAL A 9 39.68 -6.54 -21.74
CA VAL A 9 39.16 -5.63 -20.72
C VAL A 9 37.88 -6.26 -20.15
N LEU A 10 38.02 -6.89 -19.00
CA LEU A 10 36.93 -7.47 -18.23
C LEU A 10 36.15 -6.30 -17.60
N VAL A 11 35.15 -5.78 -18.32
CA VAL A 11 34.21 -4.80 -17.78
C VAL A 11 33.35 -5.53 -16.76
N LEU A 12 33.79 -5.53 -15.52
CA LEU A 12 32.99 -5.92 -14.36
C LEU A 12 31.92 -4.85 -14.18
N THR A 13 30.79 -4.99 -14.87
CA THR A 13 29.55 -4.30 -14.49
C THR A 13 29.10 -4.90 -13.17
N PHE A 14 29.67 -4.44 -12.07
CA PHE A 14 29.01 -4.50 -10.78
C PHE A 14 27.73 -3.67 -10.92
N SER A 15 26.63 -4.32 -11.34
CA SER A 15 25.30 -3.83 -11.04
C SER A 15 25.17 -3.85 -9.54
N CYS A 16 25.57 -2.74 -8.91
CA CYS A 16 25.08 -2.39 -7.60
C CYS A 16 23.58 -2.18 -7.81
N THR A 17 22.77 -3.22 -7.61
CA THR A 17 21.38 -3.04 -7.24
C THR A 17 21.44 -2.23 -5.95
N GLN A 18 21.37 -0.91 -6.07
CA GLN A 18 21.22 -0.03 -4.92
C GLN A 18 19.91 -0.46 -4.28
N THR A 19 20.03 -1.20 -3.18
CA THR A 19 18.91 -1.49 -2.31
C THR A 19 18.34 -0.14 -1.90
N ASP A 20 17.08 0.12 -2.23
CA ASP A 20 16.41 1.34 -1.84
C ASP A 20 16.38 1.39 -0.30
N ASN A 21 17.21 2.25 0.28
CA ASN A 21 17.37 2.35 1.73
C ASN A 21 16.06 2.72 2.43
N ARG A 22 15.13 3.40 1.73
CA ARG A 22 13.80 3.72 2.24
C ARG A 22 13.06 2.43 2.61
N ILE A 23 13.16 1.39 1.78
CA ILE A 23 12.51 0.10 2.03
C ILE A 23 13.09 -0.52 3.30
N THR A 24 14.41 -0.54 3.43
CA THR A 24 15.07 -1.10 4.62
C THR A 24 14.68 -0.36 5.90
N GLU A 25 14.62 0.97 5.87
CA GLU A 25 14.22 1.79 7.02
C GLU A 25 12.74 1.59 7.38
N PHE A 26 11.86 1.54 6.39
CA PHE A 26 10.44 1.27 6.57
C PHE A 26 10.21 -0.12 7.19
N GLU A 27 10.77 -1.17 6.60
CA GLU A 27 10.57 -2.56 7.04
C GLU A 27 11.18 -2.81 8.43
N LYS A 28 12.27 -2.11 8.77
CA LYS A 28 12.85 -2.15 10.11
C LYS A 28 11.89 -1.63 11.18
N VAL A 29 11.12 -0.58 10.88
CA VAL A 29 10.13 -0.02 11.82
C VAL A 29 8.85 -0.87 11.83
N LEU A 30 8.35 -1.25 10.66
CA LEU A 30 7.12 -2.05 10.53
C LEU A 30 7.28 -3.43 11.17
N GLY A 31 8.45 -4.05 11.00
CA GLY A 31 8.76 -5.40 11.46
C GLY A 31 8.57 -6.45 10.37
N GLU A 32 9.38 -7.50 10.42
CA GLU A 32 9.39 -8.56 9.40
C GLU A 32 8.03 -9.27 9.26
N ARG A 33 7.37 -9.59 10.39
CA ARG A 33 6.06 -10.27 10.40
C ARG A 33 5.00 -9.46 9.67
N GLN A 34 4.91 -8.16 9.98
CA GLN A 34 3.94 -7.24 9.38
C GLN A 34 4.29 -6.90 7.93
N THR A 35 5.58 -6.75 7.63
CA THR A 35 6.07 -6.57 6.24
C THR A 35 5.66 -7.74 5.35
N ASN A 36 5.83 -8.97 5.82
CA ASN A 36 5.44 -10.17 5.07
C ASN A 36 3.92 -10.23 4.83
N ALA A 37 3.11 -9.84 5.82
CA ALA A 37 1.67 -9.74 5.65
C ALA A 37 1.27 -8.68 4.62
N LEU A 38 1.92 -7.51 4.65
CA LEU A 38 1.70 -6.44 3.67
C LEU A 38 2.10 -6.87 2.25
N ASN A 39 3.20 -7.62 2.11
CA ASN A 39 3.62 -8.20 0.84
C ASN A 39 2.56 -9.15 0.27
N LEU A 40 1.98 -10.00 1.13
CA LEU A 40 0.91 -10.90 0.71
C LEU A 40 -0.34 -10.12 0.28
N LEU A 41 -0.70 -9.08 1.04
CA LEU A 41 -1.84 -8.22 0.75
C LEU A 41 -1.71 -7.54 -0.62
N VAL A 42 -0.54 -6.95 -0.91
CA VAL A 42 -0.25 -6.35 -2.23
C VAL A 42 -0.29 -7.39 -3.34
N SER A 43 0.32 -8.57 -3.12
CA SER A 43 0.34 -9.63 -4.14
C SER A 43 -1.07 -10.11 -4.48
N ASP A 44 -1.93 -10.28 -3.50
CA ASP A 44 -3.30 -10.76 -3.72
C ASP A 44 -4.18 -9.70 -4.39
N PHE A 45 -3.97 -8.44 -4.01
CA PHE A 45 -4.58 -7.29 -4.70
C PHE A 45 -4.17 -7.23 -6.17
N GLU A 46 -2.88 -7.32 -6.49
CA GLU A 46 -2.39 -7.29 -7.88
C GLU A 46 -2.91 -8.49 -8.69
N ILE A 47 -2.97 -9.69 -8.08
CA ILE A 47 -3.61 -10.86 -8.71
C ILE A 47 -5.06 -10.56 -9.05
N ASN A 48 -5.83 -9.94 -8.16
CA ASN A 48 -7.22 -9.60 -8.45
C ASN A 48 -7.36 -8.46 -9.45
N LEU A 49 -6.47 -7.46 -9.46
CA LEU A 49 -6.42 -6.46 -10.52
C LEU A 49 -6.28 -7.11 -11.90
N THR A 50 -5.45 -8.15 -12.06
CA THR A 50 -5.31 -8.83 -13.36
C THR A 50 -6.56 -9.59 -13.79
N LYS A 51 -7.43 -9.99 -12.85
CA LYS A 51 -8.70 -10.65 -13.17
C LYS A 51 -9.76 -9.63 -13.59
N ILE A 52 -9.81 -8.49 -12.91
CA ILE A 52 -10.78 -7.41 -13.16
C ILE A 52 -10.39 -6.64 -14.45
N TYR A 53 -9.09 -6.42 -14.65
CA TYR A 53 -8.54 -5.64 -15.77
C TYR A 53 -7.51 -6.45 -16.58
N PRO A 54 -7.89 -7.56 -17.24
CA PRO A 54 -6.94 -8.49 -17.87
C PRO A 54 -6.13 -7.91 -19.03
N ASN A 55 -6.61 -6.82 -19.62
CA ASN A 55 -5.95 -6.14 -20.75
C ASN A 55 -5.12 -4.92 -20.32
N LEU A 56 -5.01 -4.65 -19.02
CA LEU A 56 -4.23 -3.54 -18.47
C LEU A 56 -2.95 -4.05 -17.83
N THR A 57 -1.88 -3.26 -17.94
CA THR A 57 -0.68 -3.40 -17.11
C THR A 57 -1.02 -3.11 -15.65
N THR A 58 -0.29 -3.65 -14.68
CA THR A 58 -0.48 -3.36 -13.24
C THR A 58 -0.59 -1.87 -12.93
N GLU A 59 0.31 -1.03 -13.47
CA GLU A 59 0.27 0.43 -13.35
C GLU A 59 -1.10 1.03 -13.73
N LYS A 60 -1.59 0.66 -14.91
CA LYS A 60 -2.90 1.10 -15.42
C LYS A 60 -4.05 0.47 -14.63
N GLY A 61 -3.88 -0.74 -14.12
CA GLY A 61 -4.86 -1.43 -13.27
C GLY A 61 -5.10 -0.69 -11.96
N TYR A 62 -4.05 -0.26 -11.26
CA TYR A 62 -4.16 0.59 -10.07
C TYR A 62 -4.89 1.90 -10.36
N ARG A 63 -4.52 2.58 -11.45
CA ARG A 63 -5.19 3.84 -11.86
C ARG A 63 -6.66 3.63 -12.17
N GLN A 64 -6.98 2.57 -12.92
CA GLN A 64 -8.35 2.24 -13.26
C GLN A 64 -9.16 1.92 -11.99
N TYR A 65 -8.61 1.10 -11.10
CA TYR A 65 -9.22 0.79 -9.81
C TYR A 65 -9.57 2.05 -9.01
N LEU A 66 -8.62 2.98 -8.87
CA LEU A 66 -8.85 4.25 -8.16
C LEU A 66 -9.94 5.10 -8.82
N ASN A 67 -9.91 5.26 -10.14
CA ASN A 67 -10.94 6.01 -10.87
C ASN A 67 -12.32 5.38 -10.72
N ASP A 68 -12.40 4.05 -10.81
CA ASP A 68 -13.64 3.30 -10.69
C ASP A 68 -14.25 3.46 -9.30
N MET A 69 -13.41 3.53 -8.27
CA MET A 69 -13.79 3.69 -6.86
C MET A 69 -14.53 5.00 -6.55
N ILE A 70 -14.31 6.04 -7.35
CA ILE A 70 -14.96 7.35 -7.22
C ILE A 70 -15.96 7.62 -8.34
N SER A 71 -16.20 6.64 -9.21
CA SER A 71 -17.20 6.76 -10.26
C SER A 71 -18.53 6.16 -9.80
N ASP A 72 -19.64 6.77 -10.21
CA ASP A 72 -20.99 6.25 -9.98
C ASP A 72 -21.29 4.96 -10.76
N THR A 73 -20.33 4.42 -11.52
CA THR A 73 -20.56 3.31 -12.46
C THR A 73 -20.42 1.92 -11.82
N ILE A 74 -19.82 1.80 -10.63
CA ILE A 74 -19.68 0.51 -9.93
C ILE A 74 -20.66 0.44 -8.75
N SER A 75 -21.62 -0.48 -8.88
CA SER A 75 -22.39 -0.99 -7.75
C SER A 75 -21.43 -1.55 -6.70
N TYR A 76 -21.37 -0.88 -5.56
CA TYR A 76 -20.46 -0.99 -4.41
C TYR A 76 -20.20 -2.40 -3.80
N TYR A 77 -20.75 -3.48 -4.36
CA TYR A 77 -20.94 -4.76 -3.67
C TYR A 77 -19.89 -5.85 -3.94
N GLU A 78 -19.01 -5.74 -4.94
CA GLU A 78 -17.96 -6.75 -5.20
C GLU A 78 -16.52 -6.27 -4.85
N ASN A 79 -16.37 -5.00 -4.44
CA ASN A 79 -15.06 -4.35 -4.24
C ASN A 79 -14.31 -4.72 -2.94
N TYR A 80 -14.96 -5.39 -1.98
CA TYR A 80 -14.35 -5.67 -0.66
C TYR A 80 -13.70 -7.05 -0.54
N SER A 81 -13.87 -7.93 -1.53
CA SER A 81 -13.31 -9.29 -1.50
C SER A 81 -12.08 -9.44 -2.41
N PHE A 82 -11.20 -8.43 -2.49
CA PHE A 82 -9.90 -8.62 -3.15
C PHE A 82 -8.93 -9.45 -2.29
N MET A 83 -9.25 -9.73 -1.04
CA MET A 83 -8.42 -10.57 -0.20
C MET A 83 -8.93 -12.01 -0.22
N SER A 84 -8.07 -12.94 -0.60
CA SER A 84 -8.28 -14.37 -0.37
C SER A 84 -8.36 -14.65 1.13
N ARG A 85 -9.03 -15.75 1.51
CA ARG A 85 -9.10 -16.17 2.91
C ARG A 85 -7.73 -16.27 3.57
N LYS A 86 -6.72 -16.76 2.84
CA LYS A 86 -5.34 -16.86 3.33
C LYS A 86 -4.78 -15.48 3.68
N THR A 87 -4.97 -14.50 2.79
CA THR A 87 -4.52 -13.13 3.01
C THR A 87 -5.23 -12.47 4.17
N ILE A 88 -6.54 -12.65 4.31
CA ILE A 88 -7.31 -12.13 5.46
C ILE A 88 -6.77 -12.71 6.78
N THR A 89 -6.62 -14.04 6.85
CA THR A 89 -6.08 -14.70 8.04
C THR A 89 -4.70 -14.15 8.39
N GLU A 90 -3.82 -14.04 7.41
CA GLU A 90 -2.47 -13.54 7.61
C GLU A 90 -2.43 -12.06 8.01
N TYR A 91 -3.29 -11.22 7.42
CA TYR A 91 -3.41 -9.81 7.73
C TYR A 91 -3.82 -9.56 9.20
N ILE A 92 -4.71 -10.40 9.72
CA ILE A 92 -5.15 -10.37 11.12
C ILE A 92 -4.11 -11.00 12.06
N GLU A 93 -3.65 -12.22 11.79
CA GLU A 93 -2.76 -12.99 12.67
C GLU A 93 -1.34 -12.42 12.75
N SER A 94 -0.89 -11.70 11.72
CA SER A 94 0.36 -10.94 11.77
C SER A 94 0.28 -9.73 12.70
N GLY A 95 -0.92 -9.30 13.09
CA GLY A 95 -1.16 -8.06 13.79
C GLY A 95 -1.03 -6.81 12.92
N LEU A 96 -0.77 -6.94 11.61
CA LEU A 96 -0.66 -5.78 10.71
C LEU A 96 -1.95 -4.95 10.71
N TRP A 97 -3.13 -5.58 10.76
CA TRP A 97 -4.39 -4.87 10.88
C TRP A 97 -4.38 -3.90 12.08
N ASN A 98 -3.90 -4.34 13.25
CA ASN A 98 -3.84 -3.51 14.46
C ASN A 98 -2.79 -2.40 14.37
N GLU A 99 -1.77 -2.55 13.52
CA GLU A 99 -0.77 -1.50 13.28
C GLU A 99 -1.29 -0.39 12.33
N VAL A 100 -2.43 -0.61 11.68
CA VAL A 100 -3.02 0.30 10.68
C VAL A 100 -4.36 0.87 11.15
N TYR A 101 -5.16 0.05 11.83
CA TYR A 101 -6.54 0.34 12.22
C TYR A 101 -6.79 0.04 13.71
N GLU A 102 -7.80 0.71 14.26
CA GLU A 102 -8.35 0.47 15.59
C GLU A 102 -9.86 0.35 15.51
N THR A 103 -10.41 -0.66 16.18
CA THR A 103 -11.85 -0.87 16.31
C THR A 103 -12.33 -0.17 17.58
N ASN A 104 -13.30 0.73 17.42
CA ASN A 104 -13.98 1.41 18.51
C ASN A 104 -15.44 0.96 18.58
N TYR A 105 -15.93 0.77 19.80
CA TYR A 105 -17.32 0.42 20.06
C TYR A 105 -18.03 1.62 20.69
N TYR A 106 -19.04 2.14 20.00
CA TYR A 106 -19.90 3.19 20.51
C TYR A 106 -21.26 2.61 20.87
N PHE A 107 -21.75 2.89 22.07
CA PHE A 107 -23.10 2.49 22.45
C PHE A 107 -24.11 3.46 21.83
N ASP A 108 -24.93 2.98 20.91
CA ASP A 108 -26.05 3.74 20.37
C ASP A 108 -27.27 3.58 21.28
N ILE A 109 -27.61 4.68 21.95
CA ILE A 109 -28.71 4.76 22.91
C ILE A 109 -30.06 4.46 22.23
N ASN A 110 -30.19 4.73 20.94
CA ASN A 110 -31.45 4.54 20.20
C ASN A 110 -31.68 3.08 19.84
N SER A 111 -30.66 2.40 19.32
CA SER A 111 -30.71 0.96 19.01
C SER A 111 -30.50 0.06 20.22
N LYS A 112 -29.97 0.62 21.34
CA LYS A 112 -29.50 -0.13 22.53
C LYS A 112 -28.45 -1.19 22.18
N ASP A 113 -27.65 -0.91 21.15
CA ASP A 113 -26.61 -1.82 20.66
C ASP A 113 -25.27 -1.08 20.55
N SER A 114 -24.18 -1.84 20.50
CA SER A 114 -22.86 -1.31 20.19
C SER A 114 -22.66 -1.26 18.68
N ILE A 115 -22.39 -0.07 18.15
CA ILE A 115 -21.95 0.12 16.77
C ILE A 115 -20.43 -0.01 16.74
N GLU A 116 -19.96 -0.96 15.94
CA GLU A 116 -18.55 -1.10 15.61
C GLU A 116 -18.15 -0.03 14.60
N THR A 117 -17.07 0.68 14.88
CA THR A 117 -16.49 1.69 13.98
C THR A 117 -15.00 1.46 13.86
N ILE A 118 -14.49 1.63 12.64
CA ILE A 118 -13.06 1.51 12.36
C ILE A 118 -12.48 2.93 12.32
N SER A 119 -11.29 3.10 12.88
CA SER A 119 -10.52 4.34 12.82
C SER A 119 -9.06 4.02 12.48
N VAL A 120 -8.30 5.03 12.08
CA VAL A 120 -6.86 4.86 11.81
C VAL A 120 -6.09 4.75 13.11
N ASN A 121 -5.18 3.77 13.19
CA ASN A 121 -4.18 3.74 14.25
C ASN A 121 -3.00 4.67 13.92
N ASN A 122 -3.06 5.91 14.39
CA ASN A 122 -2.01 6.90 14.13
C ASN A 122 -0.70 6.65 14.90
N ILE A 123 -0.73 5.83 15.95
CA ILE A 123 0.47 5.47 16.73
C ILE A 123 1.04 4.11 16.33
N GLY A 124 0.35 3.34 15.49
CA GLY A 124 0.77 2.03 15.01
C GLY A 124 2.04 2.11 14.16
N LYS A 125 2.76 0.99 14.09
CA LYS A 125 4.07 0.93 13.40
C LYS A 125 3.97 1.27 11.92
N TYR A 126 2.81 1.13 11.27
CA TYR A 126 2.66 1.54 9.89
C TYR A 126 2.83 3.06 9.72
N MET A 127 2.15 3.86 10.55
CA MET A 127 2.29 5.32 10.52
C MET A 127 3.69 5.77 10.97
N GLN A 128 4.31 5.06 11.91
CA GLN A 128 5.71 5.29 12.29
C GLN A 128 6.69 4.97 11.15
N ALA A 129 6.47 3.87 10.44
CA ALA A 129 7.31 3.45 9.32
C ALA A 129 7.19 4.42 8.14
N LEU A 130 5.97 4.88 7.82
CA LEU A 130 5.75 5.94 6.84
C LEU A 130 6.43 7.25 7.24
N TYR A 131 6.37 7.62 8.52
CA TYR A 131 7.01 8.85 9.01
C TYR A 131 8.51 8.89 8.70
N VAL A 132 9.22 7.76 8.88
CA VAL A 132 10.66 7.67 8.62
C VAL A 132 11.01 7.95 7.16
N VAL A 133 10.13 7.57 6.22
CA VAL A 133 10.37 7.74 4.78
C VAL A 133 9.58 8.89 4.16
N LYS A 134 8.77 9.63 4.94
CA LYS A 134 7.78 10.56 4.40
C LYS A 134 8.38 11.64 3.51
N ASP A 135 9.56 12.16 3.86
CA ASP A 135 10.19 13.27 3.14
C ASP A 135 10.92 12.82 1.85
N SER A 136 10.91 11.51 1.55
CA SER A 136 11.57 10.95 0.37
C SER A 136 10.72 11.00 -0.90
N ASP A 137 9.41 11.18 -0.77
CA ASP A 137 8.48 11.18 -1.89
C ASP A 137 7.24 12.03 -1.58
N ASN A 138 6.76 12.77 -2.58
CA ASN A 138 5.66 13.72 -2.43
C ASN A 138 4.30 13.04 -2.13
N LEU A 139 4.02 11.85 -2.68
CA LEU A 139 2.81 11.10 -2.34
C LEU A 139 2.90 10.59 -0.89
N ILE A 140 4.04 10.02 -0.50
CA ILE A 140 4.23 9.50 0.87
C ILE A 140 4.05 10.63 1.90
N ASN A 141 4.71 11.78 1.68
CA ASN A 141 4.58 12.96 2.55
C ASN A 141 3.12 13.39 2.70
N LYS A 142 2.43 13.65 1.58
CA LYS A 142 1.05 14.14 1.61
C LYS A 142 0.09 13.13 2.23
N TYR A 143 0.27 11.85 1.92
CA TYR A 143 -0.56 10.80 2.50
C TYR A 143 -0.40 10.73 4.02
N TRP A 144 0.84 10.73 4.50
CA TRP A 144 1.12 10.71 5.93
C TRP A 144 0.53 11.93 6.64
N GLU A 145 0.75 13.13 6.12
CA GLU A 145 0.23 14.38 6.72
C GLU A 145 -1.31 14.41 6.77
N LYS A 146 -1.99 13.97 5.70
CA LYS A 146 -3.45 13.95 5.67
C LYS A 146 -4.03 12.89 6.60
N ARG A 147 -3.43 11.70 6.64
CA ARG A 147 -3.89 10.61 7.50
C ARG A 147 -3.66 10.91 8.98
N GLU A 148 -2.54 11.55 9.32
CA GLU A 148 -2.25 12.04 10.68
C GLU A 148 -3.25 13.12 11.12
N ALA A 149 -3.50 14.12 10.27
CA ALA A 149 -4.37 15.24 10.62
C ALA A 149 -5.88 14.91 10.63
N ALA A 150 -6.34 14.04 9.71
CA ALA A 150 -7.76 13.81 9.48
C ALA A 150 -8.24 12.39 9.86
N GLY A 151 -7.33 11.43 10.05
CA GLY A 151 -7.70 10.02 10.22
C GLY A 151 -8.32 9.43 8.95
N MET A 152 -9.47 8.77 9.09
CA MET A 152 -10.23 8.24 7.95
C MET A 152 -10.88 9.38 7.16
N MET A 153 -10.68 9.39 5.85
CA MET A 153 -11.26 10.37 4.94
C MET A 153 -12.23 9.69 3.98
N GLN A 154 -13.11 10.49 3.36
CA GLN A 154 -13.95 9.99 2.29
C GLN A 154 -13.09 9.47 1.13
N ASN A 155 -13.45 8.31 0.59
CA ASN A 155 -12.77 7.65 -0.51
C ASN A 155 -12.44 8.61 -1.67
N GLU A 156 -13.38 9.49 -2.03
CA GLU A 156 -13.18 10.49 -3.08
C GLU A 156 -12.00 11.44 -2.80
N LEU A 157 -11.89 11.93 -1.56
CA LEU A 157 -10.79 12.82 -1.17
C LEU A 157 -9.44 12.11 -1.21
N VAL A 158 -9.41 10.85 -0.74
CA VAL A 158 -8.17 10.07 -0.71
C VAL A 158 -7.71 9.73 -2.12
N VAL A 159 -8.61 9.22 -2.95
CA VAL A 159 -8.32 8.87 -4.35
C VAL A 159 -7.83 10.09 -5.13
N ASN A 160 -8.55 11.22 -5.03
CA ASN A 160 -8.14 12.45 -5.71
C ASN A 160 -6.77 12.95 -5.20
N GLY A 161 -6.50 12.82 -3.90
CA GLY A 161 -5.20 13.12 -3.31
C GLY A 161 -4.07 12.23 -3.85
N ILE A 162 -4.32 10.93 -3.96
CA ILE A 162 -3.36 9.97 -4.52
C ILE A 162 -3.10 10.29 -5.99
N LEU A 163 -4.14 10.36 -6.83
CA LEU A 163 -4.02 10.57 -8.27
C LEU A 163 -3.38 11.92 -8.61
N SER A 164 -3.71 13.00 -7.88
CA SER A 164 -3.13 14.33 -8.08
C SER A 164 -1.64 14.41 -7.72
N SER A 165 -1.12 13.44 -6.96
CA SER A 165 0.31 13.32 -6.66
C SER A 165 1.10 12.57 -7.73
N ASN A 166 0.46 12.21 -8.85
CA ASN A 166 1.04 11.50 -9.98
C ASN A 166 1.80 10.21 -9.55
N PRO A 167 1.10 9.23 -8.97
CA PRO A 167 1.71 8.04 -8.38
C PRO A 167 2.39 7.19 -9.46
N ASP A 168 3.54 6.60 -9.17
CA ASP A 168 4.11 5.46 -9.91
C ASP A 168 3.77 4.15 -9.17
N PHE A 169 2.87 3.32 -9.69
CA PHE A 169 2.49 2.05 -9.07
C PHE A 169 3.48 0.91 -9.33
N ASN A 170 4.61 1.18 -9.96
CA ASN A 170 5.79 0.32 -9.88
C ASN A 170 6.61 0.59 -8.60
N ASP A 171 6.45 1.77 -7.98
CA ASP A 171 7.11 2.10 -6.71
C ASP A 171 6.56 1.25 -5.56
N TYR A 172 7.46 0.89 -4.64
CA TYR A 172 7.16 0.04 -3.49
C TYR A 172 6.10 0.64 -2.55
N PHE A 173 6.16 1.94 -2.30
CA PHE A 173 5.31 2.63 -1.33
C PHE A 173 3.97 3.02 -1.94
N HIS A 174 3.95 3.52 -3.17
CA HIS A 174 2.73 4.00 -3.81
C HIS A 174 1.64 2.92 -3.89
N LYS A 175 2.03 1.69 -4.27
CA LYS A 175 1.09 0.56 -4.30
C LYS A 175 0.60 0.16 -2.91
N ARG A 176 1.48 0.20 -1.90
CA ARG A 176 1.14 -0.18 -0.51
C ARG A 176 0.18 0.81 0.14
N ILE A 177 0.35 2.10 -0.16
CA ILE A 177 -0.59 3.15 0.28
C ILE A 177 -1.99 2.84 -0.24
N VAL A 178 -2.16 2.58 -1.54
CA VAL A 178 -3.47 2.23 -2.11
C VAL A 178 -4.05 0.97 -1.48
N VAL A 179 -3.24 -0.09 -1.41
CA VAL A 179 -3.71 -1.40 -0.93
C VAL A 179 -4.17 -1.33 0.52
N LEU A 180 -3.42 -0.65 1.39
CA LEU A 180 -3.78 -0.55 2.80
C LEU A 180 -4.94 0.41 3.06
N GLU A 181 -5.03 1.52 2.32
CA GLU A 181 -6.11 2.50 2.49
C GLU A 181 -7.50 1.84 2.36
N PHE A 182 -7.62 0.86 1.47
CA PHE A 182 -8.90 0.21 1.15
C PHE A 182 -9.01 -1.23 1.67
N SER A 183 -8.20 -1.63 2.66
CA SER A 183 -8.19 -2.99 3.22
C SER A 183 -8.95 -3.15 4.55
N PHE A 184 -9.94 -2.32 4.83
CA PHE A 184 -10.75 -2.39 6.06
C PHE A 184 -12.13 -3.02 5.83
#